data_AF-H3RJG0-F1
#
_entry.id   AF-H3RJG0-F1
#
_cell.length_a   1.000
_cell.length_b   1.000
_cell.length_c   1.000
_cell.angle_alpha   90.00
_cell.angle_beta   90.00
_cell.angle_gamma   90.00
#
_symmetry.space_group_name_H-M   'P 1'
#
loop_
_entity.id
_entity.type
_entity.pdbx_description
1 polymer ?
#
loop_
_entity_poly.entity_id
_entity_poly.type
_entity_poly.pdbx_seq_one_letter_code
_entity_poly.pdbx_strand_id
1 'polypeptide(L)' 'MHQVGYGWIPQARIRHELAQGILKILPLRHGVRRATTLHLLIKKDIIMLDPPIATLLDLLKTAPQTDVP' A
#
# COMPACT_ATOMS: atom_id res chain seq x y z
N MET A 1 2.71 19.27 -26.50
CA MET A 1 3.43 19.00 -25.24
C MET A 1 2.41 18.95 -24.13
N HIS A 2 2.15 17.78 -23.55
CA HIS A 2 1.15 17.66 -22.49
C HIS A 2 1.90 17.41 -21.19
N GLN A 3 1.91 18.40 -20.31
CA GLN A 3 2.40 18.23 -18.95
C GLN A 3 1.56 17.15 -18.30
N VAL A 4 2.16 15.98 -18.19
CA VAL A 4 1.70 14.85 -17.40
C VAL A 4 1.61 15.32 -15.95
N GLY A 5 0.43 15.23 -15.36
CA GLY A 5 0.21 15.63 -13.98
C GLY A 5 1.03 14.81 -12.99
N TYR A 6 0.97 15.20 -11.71
CA TYR A 6 1.59 14.47 -10.62
C TYR A 6 0.53 13.76 -9.78
N GLY A 7 0.91 12.67 -9.12
CA GLY A 7 0.02 11.93 -8.25
C GLY A 7 0.75 10.93 -7.36
N TRP A 8 0.03 10.44 -6.35
CA TRP A 8 0.48 9.32 -5.53
C TRP A 8 0.08 8.02 -6.21
N ILE A 9 1.07 7.22 -6.59
CA ILE A 9 0.87 5.92 -7.24
C ILE A 9 1.58 4.87 -6.37
N PRO A 10 1.02 3.65 -6.22
CA PRO A 10 1.71 2.59 -5.49
C PRO A 10 3.08 2.32 -6.12
N GLN A 11 4.14 2.46 -5.33
CA GLN A 11 5.52 2.29 -5.80
C GLN A 11 5.73 0.95 -6.49
N ALA A 12 5.11 -0.13 -5.99
CA ALA A 12 5.15 -1.46 -6.59
C ALA A 12 4.70 -1.50 -8.05
N ARG A 13 3.81 -0.59 -8.47
CA ARG A 13 3.32 -0.49 -9.86
C ARG A 13 4.25 0.31 -10.77
N ILE A 14 5.12 1.14 -10.22
CA ILE A 14 5.96 2.09 -10.99
C ILE A 14 7.46 1.86 -10.81
N ARG A 15 7.88 0.71 -10.26
CA ARG A 15 9.30 0.42 -9.99
C ARG A 15 10.14 0.46 -11.26
N HIS A 16 9.60 -0.05 -12.36
CA HIS A 16 10.33 -0.16 -13.62
C HIS A 16 10.57 1.22 -14.24
N GLU A 17 9.53 2.04 -14.27
CA GLU A 17 9.53 3.39 -14.82
C GLU A 17 10.38 4.36 -13.98
N LEU A 18 10.40 4.17 -12.66
CA LEU A 18 11.32 4.86 -11.77
C LEU A 18 12.78 4.44 -12.06
N ALA A 19 13.05 3.14 -12.22
CA ALA A 19 14.39 2.64 -12.53
C ALA A 19 14.89 3.11 -13.90
N GLN A 20 14.00 3.29 -14.87
CA GLN A 20 14.30 3.82 -16.19
C GLN A 20 14.35 5.36 -16.24
N GLY A 21 14.02 6.05 -15.15
CA GLY A 21 13.98 7.51 -15.09
C GLY A 21 12.83 8.16 -15.87
N ILE A 22 11.86 7.37 -16.34
CA ILE A 22 10.64 7.85 -17.01
C ILE A 22 9.78 8.63 -16.01
N LEU A 23 9.67 8.12 -14.78
CA LEU A 23 9.04 8.79 -13.66
C LEU A 23 10.09 9.34 -12.70
N LYS A 24 9.78 10.47 -12.06
CA LYS A 24 10.63 11.09 -11.06
C LYS A 24 9.85 11.31 -9.78
N ILE A 25 10.48 11.00 -8.65
CA ILE A 25 9.94 11.31 -7.33
C ILE A 25 9.99 12.82 -7.15
N LEU A 26 8.86 13.43 -6.79
CA LEU A 26 8.82 14.86 -6.50
C LEU A 26 9.50 15.16 -5.16
N PRO A 27 10.34 16.21 -5.07
CA PRO A 27 11.05 16.57 -3.84
C PRO A 27 10.12 17.32 -2.88
N LEU A 28 9.09 16.63 -2.37
CA LEU A 28 8.15 17.20 -1.41
C LEU A 28 8.78 17.22 -0.01
N ARG A 29 8.63 18.32 0.71
CA ARG A 29 9.07 18.42 2.13
C ARG A 29 8.21 17.58 3.07
N HIS A 30 6.94 17.41 2.73
CA HIS A 30 5.96 16.63 3.49
C HIS A 30 5.05 15.87 2.53
N GLY A 31 4.53 14.72 2.96
CA GLY A 31 3.56 13.95 2.18
C GLY A 31 4.11 13.29 0.92
N VAL A 32 5.43 13.05 0.86
CA VAL A 32 6.08 12.29 -0.22
C VAL A 32 5.39 10.93 -0.41
N ARG A 33 5.00 10.31 0.70
CA ARG A 33 4.34 9.02 0.72
C ARG A 33 3.00 9.12 1.45
N ARG A 34 2.01 8.41 0.94
CA ARG A 34 0.71 8.22 1.59
C ARG A 34 0.56 6.73 1.85
N ALA A 35 0.42 6.36 3.12
CA ALA A 35 -0.01 5.04 3.50
C ALA A 35 -1.54 5.04 3.54
N THR A 36 -2.17 4.15 2.80
CA THR A 36 -3.61 3.91 2.92
C THR A 36 -3.81 2.83 3.96
N THR A 37 -4.50 3.13 5.06
CA THR A 37 -4.80 2.15 6.09
C THR A 37 -5.70 1.05 5.53
N LEU A 38 -5.30 -0.20 5.71
CA LEU A 38 -6.12 -1.37 5.38
C LEU A 38 -6.93 -1.78 6.62
N HIS A 39 -8.25 -1.85 6.49
CA HIS A 39 -9.15 -2.26 7.56
C HIS A 39 -9.78 -3.60 7.22
N LEU A 40 -9.72 -4.56 8.16
CA LEU A 40 -10.47 -5.81 8.07
C LEU A 40 -11.79 -5.66 8.83
N LEU A 41 -12.91 -5.81 8.12
CA LEU A 41 -14.24 -5.76 8.71
C LEU A 41 -14.71 -7.18 9.05
N ILE A 42 -15.03 -7.41 10.31
CA ILE A 42 -15.50 -8.69 10.85
C ILE A 42 -16.93 -8.51 11.36
N LYS A 43 -17.78 -9.52 11.21
CA LYS A 43 -19.16 -9.47 11.74
C LYS A 43 -19.14 -9.34 13.26
N LYS A 44 -20.02 -8.49 13.80
CA LYS A 44 -20.12 -8.21 15.24
C LYS A 44 -20.47 -9.44 16.09
N ASP A 45 -21.23 -10.37 15.52
CA ASP A 45 -21.76 -11.54 16.24
C ASP A 45 -20.78 -12.73 16.27
N ILE A 46 -19.53 -12.53 15.85
CA ILE A 46 -18.48 -13.53 15.96
C ILE A 46 -18.03 -13.59 17.43
N ILE A 47 -18.51 -14.63 18.13
CA ILE A 47 -18.20 -14.89 19.55
C ILE A 47 -16.77 -15.44 19.70
N MET A 48 -16.28 -16.17 18.70
CA MET A 48 -14.92 -16.72 18.65
C MET A 48 -14.39 -16.64 17.22
N LEU A 49 -13.12 -16.25 17.06
CA LEU A 49 -12.50 -16.10 15.75
C LEU A 49 -12.30 -17.49 15.10
N ASP A 50 -13.02 -17.76 14.01
CA ASP A 50 -12.90 -19.06 13.33
C ASP A 50 -11.45 -19.28 12.84
N PRO A 51 -10.94 -20.52 12.82
CA PRO A 51 -9.57 -20.83 12.38
C PRO A 51 -9.21 -20.26 11.00
N PRO A 52 -10.09 -20.27 9.97
CA PRO A 52 -9.78 -19.62 8.69
C PRO A 52 -9.59 -18.11 8.79
N ILE A 53 -10.34 -17.44 9.68
CA ILE A 53 -10.21 -15.99 9.91
C ILE A 53 -8.90 -15.69 10.65
N ALA A 54 -8.51 -16.54 11.60
CA ALA A 54 -7.22 -16.43 12.27
C ALA A 54 -6.05 -16.57 11.27
N THR A 55 -6.10 -17.57 10.39
CA THR A 55 -5.09 -17.75 9.33
C THR A 55 -5.04 -16.55 8.39
N LEU A 56 -6.18 -16.00 7.97
CA LEU A 56 -6.22 -14.81 7.11
C LEU A 56 -5.61 -13.59 7.83
N LEU A 57 -5.91 -13.41 9.11
CA LEU A 57 -5.33 -12.35 9.92
C LEU A 57 -3.82 -12.47 10.04
N ASP A 58 -3.31 -13.68 10.27
CA ASP A 58 -1.88 -13.92 10.31
C ASP A 58 -1.25 -13.65 8.94
N LEU A 59 -1.84 -14.12 7.84
CA LEU A 59 -1.37 -13.79 6.49
C LEU A 59 -1.34 -12.28 6.23
N LEU A 60 -2.32 -11.51 6.70
CA LEU A 60 -2.35 -10.05 6.52
C LEU A 60 -1.35 -9.31 7.44
N LYS A 61 -1.06 -9.84 8.63
CA LYS A 61 -0.03 -9.30 9.54
C LYS A 61 1.39 -9.62 9.08
N THR A 62 1.60 -10.84 8.59
CA THR A 62 2.89 -11.35 8.12
C THR A 62 3.15 -11.02 6.66
N ALA A 63 2.11 -10.68 5.89
CA ALA A 63 2.30 -10.05 4.59
C ALA A 63 3.23 -8.86 4.79
N PRO A 64 4.31 -8.75 4.00
CA PRO A 64 5.19 -7.60 4.08
C PRO A 64 4.30 -6.39 3.94
N GLN A 65 4.13 -5.65 5.04
CA GLN A 65 3.65 -4.28 5.00
C GLN A 65 4.48 -3.69 3.88
N THR A 66 3.83 -3.29 2.78
CA THR A 66 4.54 -2.75 1.63
C THR A 66 4.95 -1.34 2.04
N ASP A 67 5.75 -1.26 3.08
CA ASP A 67 6.47 -0.13 3.61
C ASP A 67 7.88 -0.29 3.04
N VAL A 68 8.03 0.17 1.80
CA VAL A 68 9.35 0.27 1.20
C VAL A 68 10.05 1.45 1.87
N PRO A 69 11.21 1.26 2.50
CA PRO A 69 11.95 2.35 3.14
C PRO A 69 12.29 3.47 2.15
#